data_AF-A0A528THK0-F1
#
_entry.id   AF-A0A528THK0-F1
#
_cell.length_a   1.000
_cell.length_b   1.000
_cell.length_c   1.000
_cell.angle_alpha   90.00
_cell.angle_beta   90.00
_cell.angle_gamma   90.00
#
_symmetry.space_group_name_H-M   'P 1'
#
loop_
_entity.id
_entity.type
_entity.pdbx_description
1 polymer ?
#
loop_
_entity_poly.entity_id
_entity_poly.type
_entity_poly.pdbx_seq_one_letter_code
_entity_poly.pdbx_strand_id
1 'polypeptide(L)'
;SSSLKFAVFQQQDELHLLVRGSVSSIGHHPRLHVAPSELSREIDRSLGDEPIGIAKAFEAIVSYLEDHALLRRIGTVGHRIVHGGQELTQATLLDERTLDALHRLEPLAP
;
A
#
# COMPACT_ATOMS: atom_id res chain seq x y z
N SER A 1 -0.62 7.41 -11.19
CA SER A 1 -1.28 6.34 -10.42
C SER A 1 -2.61 6.81 -9.84
N SER A 2 -3.71 6.06 -10.03
CA SER A 2 -5.07 6.44 -9.57
C SER A 2 -5.55 5.71 -8.31
N SER A 3 -4.75 4.77 -7.79
CA SER A 3 -5.07 4.02 -6.58
C SER A 3 -3.82 3.60 -5.81
N LEU A 4 -3.99 3.36 -4.51
CA LEU A 4 -3.02 2.75 -3.62
C LEU A 4 -3.68 1.53 -2.97
N LYS A 5 -3.18 0.32 -3.29
CA LYS A 5 -3.70 -0.95 -2.75
C LYS A 5 -2.81 -1.43 -1.62
N PHE A 6 -3.42 -2.07 -0.62
CA PHE A 6 -2.70 -2.64 0.51
C PHE A 6 -3.30 -3.98 0.92
N ALA A 7 -2.46 -4.79 1.56
CA ALA A 7 -2.88 -5.99 2.26
C ALA A 7 -1.96 -6.19 3.48
N VAL A 8 -2.53 -6.65 4.58
CA VAL A 8 -1.80 -6.99 5.80
C VAL A 8 -1.92 -8.49 6.00
N PHE A 9 -0.79 -9.13 6.22
CA PHE A 9 -0.70 -10.55 6.46
C PHE A 9 -0.16 -10.79 7.86
N GLN A 10 -0.66 -11.82 8.53
CA GLN A 10 -0.02 -12.37 9.69
C GLN A 10 1.15 -13.24 9.23
N GLN A 11 2.34 -12.95 9.75
CA GLN A 11 3.53 -13.74 9.47
C GLN A 11 3.51 -14.98 10.38
N GLN A 12 3.16 -16.13 9.81
CA GLN A 12 3.33 -17.47 10.38
C GLN A 12 4.15 -18.31 9.39
N ASP A 13 4.10 -19.64 9.48
CA ASP A 13 4.74 -20.53 8.48
C ASP A 13 4.21 -20.25 7.05
N GLU A 14 2.94 -19.83 6.95
CA GLU A 14 2.33 -19.28 5.74
C GLU A 14 1.79 -17.85 5.99
N LEU A 15 1.71 -17.06 4.91
CA LEU A 15 1.16 -15.69 4.98
C LEU A 15 -0.37 -15.73 5.01
N HIS A 16 -0.95 -15.57 6.19
CA HIS A 16 -2.40 -15.50 6.36
C HIS A 16 -2.91 -14.08 6.17
N LEU A 17 -3.81 -13.86 5.22
CA LEU A 17 -4.40 -12.54 4.97
C LEU A 17 -5.29 -12.12 6.14
N LEU A 18 -4.97 -10.98 6.77
CA LEU A 18 -5.80 -10.38 7.82
C LEU A 18 -6.78 -9.36 7.25
N VAL A 19 -6.29 -8.48 6.37
CA VAL A 19 -7.10 -7.44 5.74
C VAL A 19 -6.51 -7.08 4.38
N ARG A 20 -7.38 -6.70 3.44
CA ARG A 20 -7.00 -6.05 2.18
C ARG A 20 -7.91 -4.88 1.89
N GLY A 21 -7.37 -3.88 1.22
CA GLY A 21 -8.13 -2.71 0.83
C GLY A 21 -7.40 -1.86 -0.20
N SER A 22 -8.00 -0.72 -0.50
CA SER A 22 -7.42 0.27 -1.39
C SER A 22 -7.97 1.65 -1.15
N VAL A 23 -7.16 2.67 -1.43
CA VAL A 23 -7.65 4.00 -1.72
C VAL A 23 -7.71 4.14 -3.24
N SER A 24 -8.91 4.36 -3.79
CA SER A 24 -9.14 4.52 -5.23
C SER A 24 -9.58 5.94 -5.56
N SER A 25 -9.62 6.30 -6.85
CA SER A 25 -10.07 7.61 -7.33
C SER A 25 -9.32 8.79 -6.72
N ILE A 26 -8.03 8.60 -6.41
CA ILE A 26 -7.14 9.55 -5.71
C ILE A 26 -7.14 10.95 -6.38
N GLY A 27 -7.24 11.01 -7.71
CA GLY A 27 -7.23 12.26 -8.49
C GLY A 27 -8.58 12.95 -8.67
N HIS A 28 -9.68 12.41 -8.11
CA HIS A 28 -11.03 12.97 -8.24
C HIS A 28 -11.78 12.85 -6.90
N HIS A 29 -12.65 11.84 -6.75
CA HIS A 29 -13.43 11.57 -5.54
C HIS A 29 -12.81 10.38 -4.78
N PRO A 30 -11.76 10.59 -3.97
CA PRO A 30 -11.02 9.51 -3.33
C PRO A 30 -11.89 8.70 -2.39
N ARG A 31 -11.76 7.37 -2.45
CA ARG A 31 -12.54 6.44 -1.64
C ARG A 31 -11.64 5.39 -1.00
N LEU A 32 -11.79 5.20 0.31
CA LEU A 32 -11.22 4.06 1.01
C LEU A 32 -12.22 2.90 0.95
N HIS A 33 -11.78 1.80 0.34
CA HIS A 33 -12.47 0.52 0.39
C HIS A 33 -11.62 -0.50 1.17
N VAL A 34 -12.25 -1.20 2.10
CA VAL A 34 -11.66 -2.33 2.82
C VAL A 34 -12.61 -3.51 2.73
N ALA A 35 -12.11 -4.64 2.23
CA ALA A 35 -12.89 -5.86 2.13
C ALA A 35 -13.27 -6.38 3.52
N PRO A 36 -14.44 -7.05 3.67
CA PRO A 36 -14.81 -7.65 4.94
C PRO A 36 -13.77 -8.70 5.38
N SER A 37 -13.53 -8.77 6.69
CA SER A 37 -12.60 -9.69 7.34
C SER A 37 -13.08 -10.04 8.75
N GLU A 38 -12.35 -10.89 9.45
CA GLU A 38 -12.60 -11.17 10.87
C GLU A 38 -12.42 -9.91 11.76
N LEU A 39 -11.65 -8.92 11.29
CA LEU A 39 -11.34 -7.71 12.04
C LEU A 39 -12.38 -6.60 11.85
N SER A 40 -13.07 -6.57 10.71
CA SER A 40 -13.99 -5.51 10.35
C SER A 40 -15.01 -5.95 9.32
N ARG A 41 -16.21 -5.34 9.38
CA ARG A 41 -17.13 -5.37 8.24
C ARG A 41 -16.51 -4.63 7.05
N GLU A 42 -17.16 -4.77 5.89
CA GLU A 42 -16.80 -3.97 4.72
C GLU A 42 -16.84 -2.47 5.06
N ILE A 43 -15.83 -1.75 4.59
CA ILE A 43 -15.76 -0.30 4.66
C ILE A 43 -15.74 0.21 3.22
N ASP A 44 -16.68 1.09 2.88
CA ASP A 44 -16.60 1.95 1.71
C ASP A 44 -16.93 3.37 2.18
N ARG A 45 -15.91 4.24 2.23
CA ARG A 45 -16.09 5.64 2.65
C ARG A 45 -15.40 6.61 1.72
N SER A 46 -16.05 7.75 1.49
CA SER A 46 -15.44 8.90 0.83
C SER A 46 -14.35 9.50 1.74
N LEU A 47 -13.25 9.95 1.12
CA LEU A 47 -12.18 10.73 1.77
C LEU A 47 -12.30 12.23 1.43
N GLY A 48 -13.39 12.64 0.80
CA GLY A 48 -13.66 14.00 0.32
C GLY A 48 -13.96 14.03 -1.17
N ASP A 49 -14.34 15.21 -1.65
CA ASP A 49 -14.67 15.45 -3.06
C ASP A 49 -13.49 16.00 -3.88
N GLU A 50 -12.44 16.44 -3.19
CA GLU A 50 -11.24 17.00 -3.79
C GLU A 50 -10.16 15.94 -4.02
N PRO A 51 -9.32 16.10 -5.07
CA PRO A 51 -8.16 15.25 -5.29
C PRO A 51 -7.21 15.23 -4.09
N ILE A 52 -6.62 14.08 -3.81
CA ILE A 52 -5.59 13.92 -2.77
C ILE A 52 -4.28 13.39 -3.37
N GLY A 53 -3.16 13.63 -2.68
CA GLY A 53 -1.88 13.01 -3.01
C GLY A 53 -1.75 11.59 -2.44
N ILE A 54 -0.74 10.84 -2.90
CA ILE A 54 -0.42 9.50 -2.39
C ILE A 54 -0.15 9.50 -0.88
N ALA A 55 0.48 10.56 -0.35
CA ALA A 55 0.74 10.70 1.09
C ALA A 55 -0.56 10.68 1.91
N LYS A 56 -1.57 11.49 1.52
CA LYS A 56 -2.89 11.49 2.17
C LYS A 56 -3.64 10.17 2.00
N ALA A 57 -3.52 9.53 0.84
CA ALA A 57 -4.07 8.19 0.63
C ALA A 57 -3.42 7.16 1.58
N PHE A 58 -2.12 7.25 1.81
CA PHE A 58 -1.40 6.41 2.75
C PHE A 58 -1.79 6.72 4.21
N GLU A 59 -1.93 7.99 4.59
CA GLU A 59 -2.44 8.40 5.92
C GLU A 59 -3.81 7.78 6.22
N ALA A 60 -4.72 7.75 5.25
CA ALA A 60 -6.03 7.10 5.41
C ALA A 60 -5.92 5.59 5.69
N ILE A 61 -4.94 4.92 5.08
CA ILE A 61 -4.63 3.50 5.35
C ILE A 61 -4.02 3.36 6.75
N VAL A 62 -3.05 4.20 7.12
CA VAL A 62 -2.40 4.17 8.45
C VAL A 62 -3.43 4.38 9.56
N SER A 63 -4.34 5.35 9.41
CA SER A 63 -5.44 5.58 10.35
C SER A 63 -6.33 4.35 10.49
N TYR A 64 -6.72 3.71 9.37
CA TYR A 64 -7.48 2.46 9.43
C TYR A 64 -6.73 1.35 10.20
N LEU A 65 -5.42 1.20 9.96
CA LEU A 65 -4.60 0.20 10.63
C LEU A 65 -4.41 0.49 12.13
N GLU A 66 -4.35 1.76 12.51
CA GLU A 66 -4.28 2.19 13.91
C GLU A 66 -5.59 1.90 14.65
N ASP A 67 -6.74 2.26 14.04
CA ASP A 67 -8.09 2.02 14.59
C ASP A 67 -8.35 0.53 14.87
N HIS A 68 -7.71 -0.36 14.11
CA HIS A 68 -7.83 -1.82 14.25
C HIS A 68 -6.64 -2.47 14.99
N ALA A 69 -5.80 -1.67 15.66
CA ALA A 69 -4.63 -2.11 16.43
C ALA A 69 -3.62 -2.98 15.61
N LEU A 70 -3.60 -2.81 14.29
CA LEU A 70 -2.69 -3.50 13.39
C LEU A 70 -1.38 -2.74 13.21
N LEU A 71 -1.40 -1.40 13.22
CA LEU A 71 -0.24 -0.57 12.88
C LEU A 71 1.01 -0.92 13.74
N ARG A 72 0.82 -1.05 15.06
CA ARG A 72 1.92 -1.38 16.00
C ARG A 72 2.48 -2.80 15.85
N ARG A 73 1.79 -3.66 15.08
CA ARG A 73 2.17 -5.07 14.85
C ARG A 73 2.88 -5.26 13.51
N ILE A 74 3.01 -4.20 12.70
CA ILE A 74 3.69 -4.27 11.41
C ILE A 74 5.21 -4.33 11.66
N GLY A 75 5.80 -5.48 11.36
CA GLY A 75 7.27 -5.67 11.40
C GLY A 75 7.96 -5.38 10.06
N THR A 76 7.25 -5.56 8.94
CA THR A 76 7.82 -5.48 7.59
C THR A 76 6.80 -4.88 6.62
N VAL A 77 7.28 -4.09 5.65
CA VAL A 77 6.48 -3.58 4.52
C VAL A 77 7.12 -4.03 3.21
N GLY A 78 6.32 -4.65 2.35
CA GLY A 78 6.72 -4.99 0.98
C GLY A 78 6.08 -4.04 -0.02
N HIS A 79 6.88 -3.52 -0.96
CA HIS A 79 6.40 -2.66 -2.03
C HIS A 79 6.40 -3.41 -3.36
N ARG A 80 5.32 -3.30 -4.14
CA ARG A 80 5.28 -3.81 -5.52
C ARG A 80 5.89 -2.77 -6.45
N ILE A 81 7.07 -3.07 -6.96
CA ILE A 81 7.75 -2.26 -7.96
C ILE A 81 7.53 -2.86 -9.34
N VAL A 82 7.21 -2.03 -10.34
CA VAL A 82 6.82 -2.48 -11.69
C VAL A 82 8.02 -3.01 -12.48
N HIS A 83 9.14 -2.30 -12.45
CA HIS A 83 10.31 -2.61 -13.28
C HIS A 83 11.59 -2.63 -12.43
N GLY A 84 12.30 -3.76 -12.40
CA GLY A 84 13.59 -3.93 -11.70
C GLY A 84 14.82 -3.73 -12.59
N GLY A 85 14.61 -3.54 -13.89
CA GLY A 85 15.72 -3.44 -14.85
C GLY A 85 16.46 -4.78 -14.96
N GLN A 86 17.74 -4.72 -15.27
CA GLN A 86 18.61 -5.90 -15.31
C GLN A 86 19.27 -6.19 -13.95
N GLU A 87 19.33 -5.20 -13.07
CA GLU A 87 20.06 -5.27 -11.80
C GLU A 87 19.22 -5.88 -10.67
N LEU A 88 17.93 -5.54 -10.58
CA LEU A 88 17.04 -5.98 -9.50
C LEU A 88 16.15 -7.14 -9.97
N THR A 89 16.72 -8.34 -9.99
CA THR A 89 16.08 -9.57 -10.50
C THR A 89 15.34 -10.39 -9.44
N GLN A 90 15.44 -9.99 -8.16
CA GLN A 90 14.79 -10.65 -7.04
C GLN A 90 14.33 -9.62 -5.99
N ALA A 91 13.44 -10.05 -5.09
CA ALA A 91 13.02 -9.22 -3.96
C ALA A 91 14.25 -8.78 -3.13
N THR A 92 14.37 -7.48 -2.91
CA THR A 92 15.57 -6.85 -2.31
C THR A 92 15.13 -5.86 -1.23
N LEU A 93 15.95 -5.71 -0.18
CA LEU A 93 15.73 -4.69 0.85
C LEU A 93 15.82 -3.30 0.22
N LEU A 94 14.89 -2.41 0.56
CA LEU A 94 14.94 -1.01 0.13
C LEU A 94 15.92 -0.24 1.01
N ASP A 95 17.16 -0.10 0.54
CA ASP A 95 18.18 0.81 1.05
C ASP A 95 18.46 1.96 0.05
N GLU A 96 19.32 2.91 0.43
CA GLU A 96 19.72 4.05 -0.41
C GLU A 96 20.17 3.60 -1.82
N ARG A 97 21.02 2.56 -1.89
CA ARG A 97 21.54 2.03 -3.15
C ARG A 97 20.42 1.48 -4.04
N THR A 98 19.48 0.76 -3.45
CA THR A 98 18.35 0.17 -4.16
C THR A 98 17.40 1.25 -4.65
N LEU A 99 17.14 2.28 -3.82
CA LEU A 99 16.34 3.44 -4.21
C LEU A 99 16.98 4.20 -5.38
N ASP A 100 18.29 4.46 -5.34
CA ASP A 100 19.01 5.09 -6.46
C ASP A 100 18.92 4.28 -7.75
N ALA A 101 19.02 2.95 -7.66
CA ALA A 101 18.84 2.08 -8.81
C ALA A 101 17.42 2.16 -9.38
N LEU A 102 16.41 2.20 -8.52
CA LEU A 102 15.01 2.33 -8.92
C LEU A 102 14.71 3.69 -9.58
N HIS A 103 15.24 4.80 -9.05
CA HIS A 103 15.04 6.13 -9.65
C HIS A 103 15.57 6.19 -11.09
N ARG A 104 16.69 5.50 -11.40
CA ARG A 104 17.22 5.42 -12.77
C ARG A 104 16.30 4.67 -13.75
N LEU A 105 15.35 3.89 -13.25
CA LEU A 105 14.43 3.09 -14.05
C LEU A 105 13.09 3.78 -14.32
N GLU A 106 12.80 4.94 -13.71
CA GLU A 106 11.56 5.70 -13.93
C GLU A 106 11.23 5.91 -15.43
N PRO A 107 12.19 6.24 -16.33
CA PRO A 107 11.88 6.44 -17.75
C PRO A 107 11.36 5.19 -18.45
N LEU A 108 11.62 3.98 -17.92
CA LEU A 108 11.17 2.72 -18.50
C LEU A 108 9.73 2.35 -18.09
N ALA A 109 9.17 3.01 -17.07
CA ALA A 109 7.83 2.77 -16.56
C ALA A 109 7.24 4.05 -15.90
N PRO A 110 6.87 5.07 -16.71
CA PRO A 110 6.34 6.35 -16.22
C PRO A 110 4.93 6.25 -15.61
#